data_AF-A0A8S3J3X7-F1
#
_entry.id   AF-A0A8S3J3X7-F1
#
_cell.length_a   1.000
_cell.length_b   1.000
_cell.length_c   1.000
_cell.angle_alpha   90.00
_cell.angle_beta   90.00
_cell.angle_gamma   90.00
#
_symmetry.space_group_name_H-M   'P 1'
#
loop_
_entity.id
_entity.type
_entity.pdbx_description
1 polymer ?
#
loop_
_entity_poly.entity_id
_entity_poly.type
_entity_poly.pdbx_seq_one_letter_code
_entity_poly.pdbx_strand_id
1 'polypeptide(L)'
;HSFSLYNLSANEIYFQDYAVICQSTLNEDHQTKVKGRVKICSKSLVFVPNDIRSPMIKILYKQISKFEDSGKNEFSLTDSTIVSSSSSSSNVNKKKSNSLIIICSSATLMAINGRIEPYTTTYDTHRFYFEFVYSNVEDCLSVVGQLYRSTTLPFPEQVMMIESIVQGRLKMLKFDFKQLKDLNEKVLFEQDAYVIKPLIKNPGKCLLTNQCCYFQALNNINEQQIVQYELGTLYKIAKRRYKFHYIGCELQFKLDDQ
;
A
#
# COMPACT_ATOMS: atom_id res chain seq x y z
N HIS A 1 -14.20 -11.59 -0.45
CA HIS A 1 -12.74 -11.62 -0.33
C HIS A 1 -12.27 -10.20 -0.07
N SER A 2 -11.66 -9.93 1.09
CA SER A 2 -11.07 -8.63 1.42
C SER A 2 -9.59 -8.60 1.02
N PHE A 3 -9.04 -7.42 0.76
CA PHE A 3 -7.62 -7.28 0.47
C PHE A 3 -6.77 -7.64 1.69
N SER A 4 -5.75 -8.47 1.48
CA SER A 4 -4.76 -8.86 2.48
C SER A 4 -3.34 -8.66 1.95
N LEU A 5 -2.35 -8.60 2.84
CA LEU A 5 -0.95 -8.51 2.42
C LEU A 5 -0.47 -9.77 1.66
N TYR A 6 -1.17 -10.90 1.75
CA TYR A 6 -0.89 -12.11 0.97
C TYR A 6 -1.26 -11.99 -0.52
N ASN A 7 -2.05 -10.97 -0.89
CA ASN A 7 -2.31 -10.63 -2.28
C ASN A 7 -1.10 -9.91 -2.93
N LEU A 8 -0.10 -9.52 -2.14
CA LEU A 8 1.07 -8.82 -2.63
C LEU A 8 2.18 -9.78 -3.06
N SER A 9 3.06 -9.29 -3.93
CA SER A 9 4.24 -10.03 -4.33
C SER A 9 5.23 -10.11 -3.17
N ALA A 10 6.15 -11.07 -3.20
CA ALA A 10 7.14 -11.22 -2.13
C ALA A 10 7.89 -9.91 -1.83
N ASN A 11 7.95 -9.56 -0.54
CA ASN A 11 8.58 -8.33 -0.01
C ASN A 11 7.98 -7.02 -0.55
N GLU A 12 6.78 -7.05 -1.13
CA GLU A 12 6.04 -5.85 -1.49
C GLU A 12 5.41 -5.21 -0.24
N ILE A 13 5.46 -3.89 -0.17
CA ILE A 13 4.99 -3.10 0.98
C ILE A 13 3.73 -2.35 0.58
N TYR A 14 2.65 -2.51 1.34
CA TYR A 14 1.46 -1.68 1.23
C TYR A 14 1.66 -0.39 2.04
N PHE A 15 1.36 0.77 1.45
CA PHE A 15 1.55 2.08 2.08
C PHE A 15 0.22 2.67 2.57
N GLN A 16 -0.70 2.90 1.64
CA GLN A 16 -1.96 3.58 1.91
C GLN A 16 -2.94 3.35 0.77
N ASP A 17 -4.17 3.82 0.92
CA ASP A 17 -5.20 3.69 -0.08
C ASP A 17 -6.11 4.91 -0.19
N TYR A 18 -6.86 4.94 -1.29
CA TYR A 18 -7.78 6.02 -1.62
C TYR A 18 -9.12 5.46 -2.06
N ALA A 19 -10.21 6.06 -1.59
CA ALA A 19 -11.56 5.75 -2.07
C ALA A 19 -11.76 6.34 -3.46
N VAL A 20 -12.11 5.49 -4.42
CA VAL A 20 -12.22 5.86 -5.84
C VAL A 20 -13.45 5.25 -6.50
N ILE A 21 -13.91 5.87 -7.57
CA ILE A 21 -14.82 5.29 -8.54
C ILE A 21 -13.98 4.92 -9.76
N CYS A 22 -13.92 3.63 -10.08
CA CYS A 22 -13.16 3.08 -11.18
C CYS A 22 -14.06 2.83 -12.40
N GLN A 23 -13.59 3.25 -13.57
CA GLN A 23 -14.10 2.82 -14.87
C GLN A 23 -12.92 2.20 -15.64
N SER A 24 -13.13 1.05 -16.28
CA SER A 24 -12.05 0.33 -16.97
C SER A 24 -12.53 -0.26 -18.29
N THR A 25 -11.62 -0.37 -19.25
CA THR A 25 -11.85 -1.11 -20.50
C THR A 25 -11.89 -2.63 -20.30
N LEU A 26 -11.53 -3.14 -19.12
CA LEU A 26 -11.70 -4.56 -18.76
C LEU A 26 -13.15 -4.98 -18.58
N ASN A 27 -14.04 -4.05 -18.24
CA ASN A 27 -15.46 -4.34 -18.14
C ASN A 27 -16.04 -4.31 -19.56
N GLU A 28 -16.77 -5.37 -19.94
CA GLU A 28 -17.45 -5.47 -21.25
C GLU A 28 -18.36 -4.25 -21.49
N ASP A 29 -19.10 -3.85 -20.46
CA ASP A 29 -19.75 -2.55 -20.39
C ASP A 29 -18.72 -1.48 -19.98
N HIS A 30 -18.01 -0.95 -20.97
CA HIS A 30 -16.98 0.11 -20.84
C HIS A 30 -17.46 1.40 -20.12
N GLN A 31 -18.72 1.49 -19.72
CA GLN A 31 -19.33 2.61 -18.99
C GLN A 31 -19.59 2.29 -17.51
N THR A 32 -19.40 1.06 -17.06
CA THR A 32 -19.74 0.66 -15.70
C THR A 32 -18.78 1.28 -14.70
N LYS A 33 -19.28 2.19 -13.88
CA LYS A 33 -18.55 2.81 -12.77
C LYS A 33 -18.63 1.92 -11.53
N VAL A 34 -17.49 1.45 -11.05
CA VAL A 34 -17.37 0.56 -9.89
C VAL A 34 -16.75 1.32 -8.74
N LYS A 35 -17.46 1.42 -7.61
CA LYS A 35 -16.92 1.99 -6.38
C LYS A 35 -15.94 1.02 -5.72
N GLY A 36 -14.82 1.54 -5.23
CA GLY A 36 -13.82 0.73 -4.55
C GLY A 36 -12.73 1.56 -3.89
N ARG A 37 -11.63 0.90 -3.56
CA ARG A 37 -10.41 1.53 -3.04
C ARG A 37 -9.21 1.12 -3.87
N VAL A 38 -8.34 2.07 -4.21
CA VAL A 38 -7.05 1.77 -4.83
C VAL A 38 -5.98 1.72 -3.75
N LYS A 39 -5.33 0.56 -3.62
CA LYS A 39 -4.23 0.31 -2.68
C LYS A 39 -2.91 0.63 -3.36
N ILE A 40 -2.11 1.49 -2.74
CA ILE A 40 -0.78 1.88 -3.22
C ILE A 40 0.26 1.00 -2.55
N CYS A 41 0.94 0.17 -3.34
CA CYS A 41 1.95 -0.77 -2.87
C CYS A 41 3.30 -0.49 -3.55
N SER A 42 4.40 -1.01 -3.03
CA SER A 42 5.74 -0.67 -3.52
C SER A 42 6.05 -1.13 -4.95
N LYS A 43 5.31 -2.11 -5.49
CA LYS A 43 5.52 -2.65 -6.84
C LYS A 43 4.27 -2.57 -7.73
N SER A 44 3.12 -2.25 -7.15
CA SER A 44 1.83 -2.36 -7.83
C SER A 44 0.75 -1.45 -7.24
N LEU A 45 -0.28 -1.23 -8.04
CA LEU A 45 -1.57 -0.70 -7.62
C LEU A 45 -2.57 -1.84 -7.57
N VAL A 46 -3.36 -1.93 -6.51
CA VAL A 46 -4.43 -2.92 -6.40
C VAL A 46 -5.75 -2.21 -6.22
N PHE A 47 -6.61 -2.25 -7.23
CA PHE A 47 -7.98 -1.80 -7.11
C PHE A 47 -8.84 -2.90 -6.46
N VAL A 48 -9.57 -2.52 -5.42
CA VAL A 48 -10.42 -3.39 -4.61
C VAL A 48 -11.85 -2.87 -4.72
N PRO A 49 -12.72 -3.50 -5.53
CA PRO A 49 -14.13 -3.15 -5.59
C PRO A 49 -14.81 -3.29 -4.22
N ASN A 50 -15.85 -2.48 -3.98
CA ASN A 50 -16.72 -2.66 -2.81
C ASN A 50 -17.60 -3.89 -2.94
N ASP A 51 -18.00 -4.26 -4.17
CA ASP A 51 -18.73 -5.49 -4.43
C ASP A 51 -17.75 -6.67 -4.45
N ILE A 52 -17.90 -7.57 -3.49
CA ILE A 52 -17.07 -8.77 -3.31
C ILE A 52 -17.13 -9.72 -4.53
N ARG A 53 -18.18 -9.62 -5.35
CA ARG A 53 -18.33 -10.44 -6.57
C ARG A 53 -17.40 -9.98 -7.68
N SER A 54 -17.07 -8.68 -7.71
CA SER A 54 -16.15 -8.12 -8.69
C SER A 54 -14.71 -8.45 -8.31
N PRO A 55 -13.86 -8.83 -9.27
CA PRO A 55 -12.48 -9.19 -8.98
C PRO A 55 -11.66 -7.98 -8.56
N MET A 56 -10.70 -8.20 -7.67
CA MET A 56 -9.65 -7.23 -7.40
C MET A 56 -8.72 -7.16 -8.62
N ILE A 57 -8.23 -5.97 -8.94
CA ILE A 57 -7.40 -5.76 -10.13
C ILE A 57 -6.04 -5.27 -9.69
N LYS A 58 -5.00 -6.05 -9.97
CA LYS A 58 -3.60 -5.70 -9.69
C LYS A 58 -2.90 -5.27 -10.97
N ILE A 59 -2.27 -4.09 -10.91
CA ILE A 59 -1.51 -3.50 -12.01
C ILE A 59 -0.09 -3.29 -11.51
N LEU A 60 0.90 -3.97 -12.09
CA LEU A 60 2.29 -3.77 -11.70
C LEU A 60 2.82 -2.48 -12.31
N TYR A 61 3.61 -1.71 -11.56
CA TYR A 61 4.17 -0.45 -12.08
C TYR A 61 4.98 -0.65 -13.36
N LYS A 62 5.72 -1.75 -13.46
CA LYS A 62 6.50 -2.11 -14.67
C LYS A 62 5.65 -2.34 -15.94
N GLN A 63 4.34 -2.54 -15.79
CA GLN A 63 3.39 -2.75 -16.90
C GLN A 63 2.65 -1.47 -17.29
N ILE A 64 2.82 -0.39 -16.52
CA ILE A 64 2.20 0.90 -16.81
C ILE A 64 3.01 1.59 -17.89
N SER A 65 2.35 1.97 -18.97
CA SER A 65 2.96 2.72 -20.08
C SER A 65 2.74 4.21 -19.97
N LYS A 66 1.64 4.66 -19.34
CA LYS A 66 1.31 6.08 -19.21
C LYS A 66 0.45 6.40 -17.98
N PHE A 67 0.71 7.56 -17.38
CA PHE A 67 -0.19 8.25 -16.45
C PHE A 67 -0.73 9.52 -17.09
N GLU A 68 -2.04 9.75 -16.99
CA GLU A 68 -2.64 11.03 -17.40
C GLU A 68 -3.49 11.58 -16.25
N ASP A 69 -3.33 12.88 -15.97
CA ASP A 69 -4.35 13.63 -15.27
C ASP A 69 -5.39 14.10 -16.30
N SER A 70 -6.67 13.89 -16.00
CA SER A 70 -7.78 14.34 -16.84
C SER A 70 -7.80 15.88 -17.06
N GLY A 71 -6.91 16.63 -16.39
CA GLY A 71 -6.65 18.07 -16.56
C GLY A 71 -5.76 18.53 -17.74
N LYS A 72 -5.25 17.64 -18.62
CA LYS A 72 -4.36 17.89 -19.78
C LYS A 72 -2.84 17.85 -19.56
N ASN A 73 -2.35 17.54 -18.37
CA ASN A 73 -0.92 17.29 -18.21
C ASN A 73 -0.64 15.82 -18.51
N GLU A 74 -0.14 15.53 -19.73
CA GLU A 74 0.59 14.29 -19.95
C GLU A 74 1.78 14.30 -19.01
N PHE A 75 1.82 13.39 -18.03
CA PHE A 75 3.03 13.16 -17.26
C PHE A 75 3.98 12.36 -18.14
N SER A 76 4.83 13.07 -18.90
CA SER A 76 5.95 12.44 -19.60
C SER A 76 6.96 11.96 -18.57
N LEU A 77 7.10 10.64 -18.45
CA LEU A 77 7.95 9.96 -17.47
C LEU A 77 9.41 9.87 -17.98
N THR A 78 9.96 10.96 -18.49
CA THR A 78 11.41 11.04 -18.72
C THR A 78 12.11 11.49 -17.45
N ASP A 79 13.24 10.82 -17.16
CA ASP A 79 13.99 10.95 -15.92
C ASP A 79 14.11 12.39 -15.42
N SER A 80 13.78 12.55 -14.14
CA SER A 80 13.92 13.77 -13.33
C SER A 80 12.90 14.88 -13.62
N THR A 81 11.70 14.72 -13.08
CA THR A 81 11.01 15.70 -12.19
C THR A 81 9.54 15.34 -12.11
N ILE A 82 9.11 14.72 -11.00
CA ILE A 82 7.71 14.84 -10.56
C ILE A 82 7.65 16.18 -9.84
N VAL A 83 7.80 17.26 -10.60
CA VAL A 83 7.47 18.60 -10.14
C VAL A 83 6.16 18.91 -10.82
N SER A 84 5.13 19.09 -10.02
CA SER A 84 3.89 19.72 -10.43
C SER A 84 4.28 21.01 -11.16
N SER A 85 4.26 21.01 -12.49
CA SER A 85 4.50 22.20 -13.28
C SER A 85 3.31 23.13 -13.10
N SER A 86 3.34 23.89 -12.01
CA SER A 86 2.69 25.18 -11.93
C SER A 86 3.39 26.12 -12.91
N SER A 87 3.02 26.07 -14.18
CA SER A 87 3.36 27.12 -15.15
C SER A 87 2.14 27.45 -15.99
N SER A 88 1.45 28.48 -15.52
CA SER A 88 0.91 29.61 -16.30
C SER A 88 0.87 29.41 -17.81
N SER A 89 -0.32 29.25 -18.39
CA SER A 89 -0.88 30.21 -19.36
C SER A 89 -2.13 29.67 -20.08
N SER A 90 -3.10 30.59 -20.21
CA SER A 90 -4.22 30.64 -21.15
C SER A 90 -5.48 29.76 -20.94
N ASN A 91 -6.46 30.38 -20.26
CA ASN A 91 -7.89 30.44 -20.63
C ASN A 91 -8.53 29.22 -21.30
N VAL A 92 -9.08 28.29 -20.50
CA VAL A 92 -10.47 27.80 -20.60
C VAL A 92 -10.86 27.29 -19.21
N ASN A 93 -12.04 27.65 -18.69
CA ASN A 93 -12.64 27.13 -17.46
C ASN A 93 -12.81 25.59 -17.48
N LYS A 94 -11.71 24.83 -17.36
CA LYS A 94 -11.72 23.38 -17.17
C LYS A 94 -11.52 23.09 -15.70
N LYS A 95 -12.60 22.65 -15.06
CA LYS A 95 -12.64 22.12 -13.70
C LYS A 95 -11.47 21.13 -13.54
N LYS A 96 -10.56 21.36 -12.57
CA LYS A 96 -9.55 20.35 -12.19
C LYS A 96 -10.30 19.05 -11.89
N SER A 97 -10.09 18.04 -12.71
CA SER A 97 -10.67 16.72 -12.53
C SER A 97 -9.86 15.97 -11.47
N ASN A 98 -10.50 15.55 -10.39
CA ASN A 98 -9.85 14.77 -9.34
C ASN A 98 -9.72 13.29 -9.74
N SER A 99 -9.10 13.04 -10.90
CA SER A 99 -9.11 11.74 -11.54
C SER A 99 -7.74 11.34 -12.08
N LEU A 100 -7.35 10.09 -11.86
CA LEU A 100 -6.14 9.47 -12.38
C LEU A 100 -6.46 8.50 -13.50
N ILE A 101 -5.77 8.63 -14.62
CA ILE A 101 -5.86 7.69 -15.74
C ILE A 101 -4.57 6.88 -15.80
N ILE A 102 -4.71 5.55 -15.83
CA ILE A 102 -3.61 4.60 -15.97
C ILE A 102 -3.81 3.78 -17.23
N ILE A 103 -2.78 3.73 -18.07
CA ILE A 103 -2.72 2.83 -19.23
C ILE A 103 -1.64 1.79 -18.93
N CYS A 104 -1.99 0.51 -19.04
CA CYS A 104 -1.05 -0.58 -18.83
C CYS A 104 -1.20 -1.66 -19.90
N SER A 105 -0.13 -2.43 -20.11
CA SER A 105 -0.08 -3.53 -21.09
C SER A 105 -0.58 -4.87 -20.55
N SER A 106 -0.89 -4.93 -19.26
CA SER A 106 -1.46 -6.11 -18.61
C SER A 106 -2.04 -5.76 -17.25
N ALA A 107 -3.01 -6.55 -16.81
CA ALA A 107 -3.61 -6.47 -15.50
C ALA A 107 -3.89 -7.89 -14.98
N THR A 108 -3.74 -8.09 -13.67
CA THR A 108 -4.03 -9.37 -13.02
C THR A 108 -5.34 -9.26 -12.25
N LEU A 109 -6.32 -10.07 -12.64
CA LEU A 109 -7.57 -10.26 -11.93
C LEU A 109 -7.35 -11.25 -10.80
N MET A 110 -7.61 -10.78 -9.58
CA MET A 110 -7.39 -11.51 -8.34
C MET A 110 -8.75 -11.81 -7.69
N ALA A 111 -9.05 -13.10 -7.53
CA ALA A 111 -10.28 -13.62 -6.92
C ALA A 111 -11.57 -13.14 -7.62
N ILE A 112 -12.13 -13.99 -8.48
CA ILE A 112 -13.45 -13.80 -9.07
C ILE A 112 -14.49 -14.46 -8.14
N ASN A 113 -15.64 -13.84 -7.91
CA ASN A 113 -16.79 -14.43 -7.19
C ASN A 113 -16.56 -14.88 -5.73
N GLY A 114 -15.62 -14.26 -5.01
CA GLY A 114 -15.38 -14.58 -3.59
C GLY A 114 -14.82 -15.99 -3.33
N ARG A 115 -14.33 -16.67 -4.37
CA ARG A 115 -13.68 -17.98 -4.28
C ARG A 115 -12.17 -17.85 -4.51
N ILE A 116 -11.41 -18.78 -3.94
CA ILE A 116 -9.96 -18.87 -4.17
C ILE A 116 -9.78 -19.51 -5.56
N GLU A 117 -9.70 -18.68 -6.59
CA GLU A 117 -9.38 -19.09 -7.95
C GLU A 117 -7.98 -18.60 -8.34
N PRO A 118 -7.27 -19.32 -9.23
CA PRO A 118 -6.00 -18.86 -9.77
C PRO A 118 -6.13 -17.46 -10.37
N TYR A 119 -5.14 -16.62 -10.13
CA TYR A 119 -5.14 -15.28 -10.71
C TYR A 119 -5.05 -15.34 -12.23
N THR A 120 -5.93 -14.62 -12.91
CA THR A 120 -5.93 -14.51 -14.38
C THR A 120 -5.24 -13.22 -14.77
N THR A 121 -4.18 -13.32 -15.58
CA THR A 121 -3.51 -12.13 -16.14
C THR A 121 -3.95 -11.95 -17.57
N THR A 122 -4.50 -10.78 -17.88
CA THR A 122 -4.78 -10.35 -19.25
C THR A 122 -3.58 -9.58 -19.79
N TYR A 123 -3.22 -9.85 -21.04
CA TYR A 123 -2.04 -9.28 -21.70
C TYR A 123 -2.46 -8.34 -22.84
N ASP A 124 -3.37 -7.42 -22.53
CA ASP A 124 -3.88 -6.43 -23.47
C ASP A 124 -3.68 -5.02 -22.92
N THR A 125 -3.82 -4.03 -23.81
CA THR A 125 -3.79 -2.63 -23.38
C THR A 125 -5.09 -2.29 -22.65
N HIS A 126 -4.99 -2.02 -21.36
CA HIS A 126 -6.11 -1.63 -20.51
C HIS A 126 -5.99 -0.18 -20.08
N ARG A 127 -7.12 0.51 -20.02
CA ARG A 127 -7.22 1.89 -19.52
C ARG A 127 -8.13 1.92 -18.31
N PHE A 128 -7.61 2.47 -17.21
CA PHE A 128 -8.32 2.63 -15.95
C PHE A 128 -8.48 4.12 -15.65
N TYR A 129 -9.68 4.50 -15.27
CA TYR A 129 -10.04 5.85 -14.84
C TYR A 129 -10.45 5.78 -13.37
N PHE A 130 -9.67 6.39 -12.48
CA PHE A 130 -9.92 6.43 -11.04
C PHE A 130 -10.32 7.85 -10.64
N GLU A 131 -11.60 8.06 -10.36
CA GLU A 131 -12.14 9.31 -9.81
C GLU A 131 -12.08 9.28 -8.28
N PHE A 132 -11.34 10.18 -7.65
CA PHE A 132 -11.12 10.18 -6.20
C PHE A 132 -12.26 10.87 -5.46
N VAL A 133 -12.76 10.22 -4.41
CA VAL A 133 -13.99 10.64 -3.71
C VAL A 133 -13.71 11.61 -2.57
N TYR A 134 -12.72 11.29 -1.71
CA TYR A 134 -12.46 12.01 -0.45
C TYR A 134 -11.05 12.59 -0.35
N SER A 135 -10.27 12.53 -1.42
CA SER A 135 -8.83 12.82 -1.41
C SER A 135 -8.40 13.43 -2.73
N ASN A 136 -7.31 14.21 -2.74
CA ASN A 136 -6.77 14.79 -3.96
C ASN A 136 -5.90 13.77 -4.72
N VAL A 137 -6.05 13.72 -6.04
CA VAL A 137 -5.21 12.93 -6.94
C VAL A 137 -3.73 13.31 -6.82
N GLU A 138 -3.40 14.57 -6.54
CA GLU A 138 -2.03 15.07 -6.37
C GLU A 138 -1.30 14.35 -5.22
N ASP A 139 -2.00 14.08 -4.10
CA ASP A 139 -1.44 13.33 -2.97
C ASP A 139 -1.06 11.91 -3.39
N CYS A 140 -1.93 11.27 -4.18
CA CYS A 140 -1.68 9.93 -4.72
C CYS A 140 -0.52 9.91 -5.70
N LEU A 141 -0.49 10.87 -6.63
CA LEU A 141 0.54 10.99 -7.65
C LEU A 141 1.93 11.20 -7.05
N SER A 142 2.05 11.97 -5.96
CA SER A 142 3.33 12.17 -5.28
C SER A 142 3.97 10.86 -4.82
N VAL A 143 3.15 9.93 -4.32
CA VAL A 143 3.58 8.61 -3.84
C VAL A 143 3.78 7.65 -5.01
N VAL A 144 2.78 7.55 -5.89
CA VAL A 144 2.79 6.65 -7.04
C VAL A 144 3.95 6.96 -7.97
N GLY A 145 4.26 8.23 -8.21
CA GLY A 145 5.36 8.62 -9.08
C GLY A 145 6.73 8.20 -8.52
N GLN A 146 6.95 8.35 -7.21
CA GLN A 146 8.19 7.87 -6.57
C GLN A 146 8.32 6.34 -6.68
N LEU A 147 7.23 5.61 -6.42
CA LEU A 147 7.22 4.15 -6.49
C LEU A 147 7.36 3.63 -7.93
N TYR A 148 6.72 4.29 -8.89
CA TYR A 148 6.88 3.99 -10.32
C TYR A 148 8.33 4.20 -10.76
N ARG A 149 8.94 5.34 -10.41
CA ARG A 149 10.37 5.61 -10.68
C ARG A 149 11.27 4.53 -10.08
N SER A 150 10.95 4.02 -8.90
CA SER A 150 11.74 2.92 -8.31
C SER A 150 11.80 1.68 -9.20
N THR A 151 10.82 1.48 -10.09
CA THR A 151 10.80 0.32 -11.01
C THR A 151 11.63 0.50 -12.27
N THR A 152 12.08 1.72 -12.59
CA THR A 152 13.00 1.98 -13.70
C THR A 152 14.47 1.87 -13.28
N LEU A 153 14.75 1.77 -11.98
CA LEU A 153 16.10 1.66 -11.43
C LEU A 153 16.60 0.20 -11.39
N PRO A 154 17.92 -0.02 -11.39
CA PRO A 154 18.52 -1.32 -11.06
C PRO A 154 18.05 -1.82 -9.69
N PHE A 155 17.98 -3.14 -9.51
CA PHE A 155 17.43 -3.76 -8.31
C PHE A 155 18.01 -3.25 -6.96
N PRO A 156 19.34 -3.05 -6.80
CA PRO A 156 19.88 -2.52 -5.54
C PRO A 156 19.36 -1.12 -5.22
N GLU A 157 19.33 -0.23 -6.22
CA GLU A 157 18.85 1.14 -6.08
C GLU A 157 17.35 1.19 -5.85
N GLN A 158 16.57 0.33 -6.52
CA GLN A 158 15.15 0.15 -6.26
C GLN A 158 14.89 -0.18 -4.79
N VAL A 159 15.63 -1.14 -4.23
CA VAL A 159 15.49 -1.54 -2.81
C VAL A 159 15.85 -0.37 -1.90
N MET A 160 16.95 0.34 -2.17
CA MET A 160 17.35 1.51 -1.39
C MET A 160 16.29 2.62 -1.42
N MET A 161 15.75 2.95 -2.61
CA MET A 161 14.72 3.97 -2.77
C MET A 161 13.44 3.61 -2.00
N ILE A 162 12.96 2.37 -2.11
CA ILE A 162 11.77 1.92 -1.37
C ILE A 162 12.03 1.97 0.14
N GLU A 163 13.18 1.51 0.61
CA GLU A 163 13.54 1.61 2.04
C GLU A 163 13.59 3.06 2.49
N SER A 164 14.16 4.00 1.73
CA SER A 164 14.17 5.42 2.07
C SER A 164 12.76 6.00 2.20
N ILE A 165 11.83 5.63 1.30
CA ILE A 165 10.42 6.04 1.40
C ILE A 165 9.79 5.50 2.68
N VAL A 166 10.02 4.21 3.00
CA VAL A 166 9.51 3.57 4.22
C VAL A 166 10.07 4.25 5.48
N GLN A 167 11.38 4.49 5.53
CA GLN A 167 12.03 5.17 6.65
C GLN A 167 11.52 6.60 6.82
N GLY A 168 11.33 7.34 5.73
CA GLY A 168 10.73 8.68 5.78
C GLY A 168 9.34 8.65 6.42
N ARG A 169 8.52 7.68 6.05
CA ARG A 169 7.17 7.52 6.61
C ARG A 169 7.17 7.03 8.06
N LEU A 170 8.06 6.11 8.44
CA LEU A 170 8.19 5.63 9.82
C LEU A 170 8.60 6.76 10.79
N LYS A 171 9.47 7.68 10.34
CA LYS A 171 9.82 8.88 11.12
C LYS A 171 8.63 9.83 11.34
N MET A 172 7.68 9.86 10.42
CA MET A 172 6.47 10.68 10.54
C MET A 172 5.35 9.97 11.33
N LEU A 173 5.36 8.64 11.36
CA LEU A 173 4.43 7.84 12.15
C LEU A 173 4.66 8.16 13.63
N LYS A 174 3.59 8.49 14.36
CA LYS A 174 3.62 8.60 15.82
C LYS A 174 2.82 7.45 16.40
N PHE A 175 3.35 6.83 17.45
CA PHE A 175 2.61 5.77 18.13
C PHE A 175 1.36 6.37 18.80
N ASP A 176 0.19 5.76 18.62
CA ASP A 176 -1.05 6.22 19.24
C ASP A 176 -1.18 5.67 20.67
N PHE A 177 -0.64 6.42 21.63
CA PHE A 177 -0.70 6.07 23.06
C PHE A 177 -2.12 6.02 23.65
N LYS A 178 -3.15 6.48 22.92
CA LYS A 178 -4.53 6.36 23.38
C LYS A 178 -5.07 4.93 23.31
N GLN A 179 -4.39 4.05 22.57
CA GLN A 179 -4.77 2.65 22.40
C GLN A 179 -4.04 1.71 23.36
N LEU A 180 -3.36 2.24 24.39
CA LEU A 180 -2.80 1.42 25.46
C LEU A 180 -3.93 0.80 26.30
N LYS A 181 -3.69 -0.42 26.80
CA LYS A 181 -4.66 -1.18 27.61
C LYS A 181 -4.94 -0.49 28.94
N ASP A 182 -3.91 0.07 29.59
CA ASP A 182 -4.03 0.76 30.88
C ASP A 182 -3.31 2.11 30.89
N LEU A 183 -3.94 3.11 31.52
CA LEU A 183 -3.37 4.45 31.71
C LEU A 183 -2.12 4.45 32.59
N ASN A 184 -1.93 3.40 33.40
CA ASN A 184 -0.76 3.22 34.25
C ASN A 184 0.41 2.49 33.54
N GLU A 185 0.24 2.12 32.28
CA GLU A 185 1.34 1.52 31.51
C GLU A 185 2.50 2.50 31.35
N LYS A 186 3.70 2.00 31.66
CA LYS A 186 4.94 2.75 31.48
C LYS A 186 5.62 2.24 30.23
N VAL A 187 5.84 3.15 29.28
CA VAL A 187 6.62 2.88 28.07
C VAL A 187 8.06 2.59 28.45
N LEU A 188 8.56 1.42 28.05
CA LEU A 188 9.94 1.01 28.25
C LEU A 188 10.81 1.38 27.05
N PHE A 189 10.33 1.13 25.83
CA PHE A 189 10.96 1.64 24.61
C PHE A 189 9.99 1.64 23.41
N GLU A 190 10.30 2.49 22.43
CA GLU A 190 9.65 2.54 21.11
C GLU A 190 10.73 2.36 20.04
N GLN A 191 10.49 1.51 19.04
CA GLN A 191 11.45 1.26 17.97
C GLN A 191 10.74 0.97 16.64
N ASP A 192 11.30 1.48 15.54
CA ASP A 192 10.87 1.10 14.20
C ASP A 192 11.21 -0.37 13.94
N ALA A 193 10.21 -1.14 13.48
CA ALA A 193 10.32 -2.59 13.32
C ALA A 193 9.58 -3.08 12.08
N TYR A 194 9.94 -4.31 11.67
CA TYR A 194 9.24 -5.02 10.62
C TYR A 194 8.63 -6.30 11.19
N VAL A 195 7.32 -6.47 11.02
CA VAL A 195 6.68 -7.77 11.21
C VAL A 195 6.95 -8.61 9.97
N ILE A 196 7.65 -9.73 10.18
CA ILE A 196 8.00 -10.69 9.13
C ILE A 196 7.07 -11.89 9.24
N LYS A 197 6.33 -12.16 8.17
CA LYS A 197 5.54 -13.39 7.97
C LYS A 197 5.96 -14.02 6.64
N PRO A 198 5.58 -15.27 6.34
CA PRO A 198 5.82 -15.83 5.00
C PRO A 198 5.35 -14.86 3.91
N LEU A 199 6.26 -14.49 3.00
CA LEU A 199 6.07 -13.55 1.88
C LEU A 199 5.77 -12.09 2.24
N ILE A 200 5.48 -11.78 3.50
CA ILE A 200 5.07 -10.45 3.96
C ILE A 200 6.19 -9.80 4.76
N LYS A 201 6.46 -8.54 4.42
CA LYS A 201 7.31 -7.62 5.18
C LYS A 201 6.49 -6.38 5.50
N ASN A 202 5.99 -6.25 6.73
CA ASN A 202 5.15 -5.12 7.12
C ASN A 202 5.90 -4.15 8.06
N PRO A 203 6.25 -2.93 7.61
CA PRO A 203 6.86 -1.91 8.45
C PRO A 203 5.87 -1.37 9.48
N GLY A 204 6.40 -0.92 10.62
CA GLY A 204 5.63 -0.25 11.66
C GLY A 204 6.48 0.16 12.86
N LYS A 205 5.82 0.51 13.95
CA LYS A 205 6.43 0.82 15.24
C LYS A 205 6.10 -0.25 16.27
N CYS A 206 7.13 -0.75 16.94
CA CYS A 206 7.01 -1.62 18.09
C CYS A 206 7.12 -0.76 19.36
N LEU A 207 6.16 -0.89 20.26
CA LEU A 207 6.17 -0.24 21.56
C LEU A 207 6.14 -1.31 22.64
N LEU A 208 7.15 -1.32 23.50
CA LEU A 208 7.17 -2.17 24.68
C LEU A 208 6.80 -1.34 25.91
N THR A 209 5.82 -1.81 26.67
CA THR A 209 5.48 -1.29 28.00
C THR A 209 5.84 -2.31 29.08
N ASN A 210 5.59 -1.96 30.34
CA ASN A 210 5.72 -2.90 31.45
C ASN A 210 4.66 -4.02 31.46
N GLN A 211 3.59 -3.94 30.64
CA GLN A 211 2.51 -4.92 30.61
C GLN A 211 2.33 -5.59 29.24
N CYS A 212 2.57 -4.86 28.15
CA CYS A 212 2.22 -5.27 26.80
C CYS A 212 3.34 -4.94 25.80
N CYS A 213 3.39 -5.72 24.72
CA CYS A 213 4.12 -5.40 23.51
C CYS A 213 3.10 -5.04 22.43
N TYR A 214 3.19 -3.84 21.87
CA TYR A 214 2.31 -3.36 20.83
C TYR A 214 3.04 -3.21 19.51
N PHE A 215 2.33 -3.42 18.41
CA PHE A 215 2.80 -3.13 17.07
C PHE A 215 1.78 -2.29 16.31
N GLN A 216 2.17 -1.07 15.96
CA GLN A 216 1.41 -0.19 15.07
C GLN A 216 1.96 -0.32 13.65
N ALA A 217 1.17 -0.87 12.74
CA ALA A 217 1.57 -0.96 11.34
C ALA A 217 1.70 0.44 10.73
N LEU A 218 2.62 0.61 9.78
CA LEU A 218 2.73 1.83 8.99
C LEU A 218 1.48 2.04 8.11
N ASN A 219 0.83 0.95 7.72
CA ASN A 219 -0.33 0.94 6.85
C ASN A 219 -1.62 0.62 7.60
N ASN A 220 -2.73 0.97 6.98
CA ASN A 220 -4.08 0.75 7.52
C ASN A 220 -4.70 -0.52 6.92
N ILE A 221 -3.99 -1.67 7.00
CA ILE A 221 -4.49 -2.92 6.42
C ILE A 221 -5.64 -3.52 7.25
N ASN A 222 -5.52 -3.45 8.58
CA ASN A 222 -6.50 -3.97 9.52
C ASN A 222 -7.34 -2.80 10.06
N GLU A 223 -8.57 -3.09 10.46
CA GLU A 223 -9.44 -2.12 11.16
C GLU A 223 -8.80 -1.68 12.49
N GLN A 224 -8.13 -2.61 13.18
CA GLN A 224 -7.24 -2.30 14.30
C GLN A 224 -5.84 -1.94 13.78
N GLN A 225 -5.48 -0.66 13.92
CA GLN A 225 -4.16 -0.15 13.52
C GLN A 225 -3.03 -0.68 14.43
N ILE A 226 -3.36 -1.01 15.67
CA ILE A 226 -2.43 -1.49 16.69
C ILE A 226 -2.79 -2.91 17.09
N VAL A 227 -1.80 -3.80 17.02
CA VAL A 227 -1.90 -5.16 17.54
C VAL A 227 -1.25 -5.20 18.91
N GLN A 228 -1.93 -5.77 19.88
CA GLN A 228 -1.49 -5.87 21.27
C GLN A 228 -1.14 -7.33 21.60
N TYR A 229 -0.03 -7.52 22.32
CA TYR A 229 0.37 -8.81 22.88
C TYR A 229 0.70 -8.63 24.36
N GLU A 230 0.00 -9.34 25.25
CA GLU A 230 0.24 -9.23 26.69
C GLU A 230 1.54 -9.93 27.08
N LEU A 231 2.37 -9.27 27.89
CA LEU A 231 3.64 -9.87 28.34
C LEU A 231 3.41 -11.03 29.31
N GLY A 232 2.27 -11.06 30.01
CA GLY A 232 1.90 -12.18 30.87
C GLY A 232 1.74 -13.52 30.13
N THR A 233 1.39 -13.48 28.84
CA THR A 233 1.24 -14.70 28.02
C THR A 233 2.52 -15.04 27.24
N LEU A 234 3.54 -14.19 27.28
CA LEU A 234 4.84 -14.43 26.63
C LEU A 234 5.55 -15.61 27.30
N TYR A 235 5.80 -16.68 26.53
CA TYR A 235 6.46 -17.87 27.08
C TYR A 235 7.82 -18.17 26.44
N LYS A 236 8.15 -17.55 25.30
CA LYS A 236 9.45 -17.74 24.65
C LYS A 236 9.89 -16.52 23.86
N ILE A 237 11.18 -16.21 23.99
CA ILE A 237 11.87 -15.18 23.22
C ILE A 237 13.07 -15.85 22.53
N ALA A 238 13.21 -15.65 21.23
CA ALA A 238 14.33 -16.18 20.47
C ALA A 238 14.98 -15.11 19.58
N LYS A 239 16.31 -15.00 19.66
CA LYS A 239 17.08 -14.19 18.70
C LYS A 239 17.04 -14.86 17.33
N ARG A 240 16.84 -14.06 16.28
CA ARG A 240 16.76 -14.52 14.89
C ARG A 240 17.69 -13.73 14.00
N ARG A 241 18.17 -14.40 12.95
CA ARG A 241 18.85 -13.72 11.85
C ARG A 241 17.81 -13.34 10.80
N TYR A 242 17.96 -12.15 10.22
CA TYR A 242 17.22 -11.71 9.05
C TYR A 242 18.20 -11.18 8.01
N LYS A 243 18.11 -11.69 6.78
CA LYS A 243 19.10 -11.41 5.71
C LYS A 243 20.55 -11.59 6.19
N PHE A 244 20.82 -12.70 6.90
CA PHE A 244 22.12 -13.03 7.48
C PHE A 244 22.65 -12.12 8.60
N HIS A 245 21.89 -11.11 9.04
CA HIS A 245 22.25 -10.25 10.16
C HIS A 245 21.45 -10.60 11.43
N TYR A 246 22.08 -10.50 12.60
CA TYR A 246 21.44 -10.73 13.91
C TYR A 246 20.60 -9.53 14.36
N ILE A 247 19.52 -9.26 13.63
CA ILE A 247 18.64 -8.10 13.83
C ILE A 247 17.18 -8.50 14.08
N GLY A 248 16.89 -9.79 14.17
CA GLY A 248 15.53 -10.30 14.37
C GLY A 248 15.28 -10.78 15.80
N CYS A 249 14.02 -10.67 16.21
CA CYS A 249 13.51 -11.26 17.44
C CYS A 249 12.19 -11.99 17.12
N GLU A 250 12.03 -13.20 17.64
CA GLU A 250 10.77 -13.93 17.61
C GLU A 250 10.21 -14.01 19.03
N LEU A 251 8.98 -13.54 19.18
CA LEU A 251 8.22 -13.57 20.42
C LEU A 251 7.09 -14.59 20.25
N GLN A 252 6.97 -15.54 21.19
CA GLN A 252 5.89 -16.51 21.19
C GLN A 252 5.03 -16.34 22.45
N PHE A 253 3.75 -16.09 22.21
CA PHE A 253 2.73 -15.85 23.22
C PHE A 253 1.79 -17.03 23.29
N LYS A 254 1.31 -17.38 24.48
CA LYS A 254 0.24 -18.37 24.64
C LYS A 254 -1.02 -17.75 24.05
N LEU A 255 -1.72 -18.55 23.25
CA LEU A 255 -3.10 -18.24 22.91
C LEU A 255 -3.90 -18.60 24.15
N ASP A 256 -4.60 -17.63 24.73
CA ASP A 256 -5.60 -17.96 25.73
C ASP A 256 -6.70 -18.71 24.99
N ASP A 257 -6.91 -19.98 25.33
CA ASP A 257 -8.06 -20.75 24.87
C ASP A 257 -9.32 -20.07 25.42
N GLN A 258 -9.96 -19.25 24.59
CA GLN A 258 -11.38 -18.88 24.75
C GLN A 258 -12.22 -19.61 23.71
#